data_AF-A0A2P4QYL5-F1
#
_entry.id   AF-A0A2P4QYL5-F1
#
_cell.length_a   1.000
_cell.length_b   1.000
_cell.length_c   1.000
_cell.angle_alpha   90.00
_cell.angle_beta   90.00
_cell.angle_gamma   90.00
#
_symmetry.space_group_name_H-M   'P 1'
#
loop_
_entity.id
_entity.type
_entity.pdbx_description
1 polymer ?
#
loop_
_entity_poly.entity_id
_entity_poly.type
_entity_poly.pdbx_seq_one_letter_code
_entity_poly.pdbx_strand_id
1 'polypeptide(L)'
;MVLTFQKPIPLGKFSFNVSFHKFHVTKPNRAGCNKIYEIRRSKSFFFELADLSANTNDIHLKIHTNDYHMKSTPISYSSTCSFPNLKFQISKMLQHFFSHQKVIPRSIQKKYFNLIRSKLLDRCFLVKSRADKVTQRNSQTKTFFNFSYKRYRFHFGIFTPCNFLTTYNFGTDHTQMCRVPSPYIMSHN
;
A
#
# COMPACT_ATOMS: atom_id res chain seq x y z
N MET A 1 7.82 46.52 -28.06
CA MET A 1 7.35 45.12 -27.93
C MET A 1 7.98 44.54 -26.66
N VAL A 2 7.27 44.58 -25.53
CA VAL A 2 7.78 44.06 -24.26
C VAL A 2 7.29 42.62 -24.13
N LEU A 3 8.21 41.67 -24.26
CA LEU A 3 7.97 40.25 -23.95
C LEU A 3 7.81 40.12 -22.43
N THR A 4 6.57 40.10 -21.97
CA THR A 4 6.25 39.72 -20.59
C THR A 4 6.54 38.24 -20.41
N PHE A 5 7.65 37.92 -19.74
CA PHE A 5 7.90 36.58 -19.21
C PHE A 5 6.77 36.22 -18.24
N GLN A 6 5.90 35.30 -18.63
CA GLN A 6 4.94 34.70 -17.71
C GLN A 6 5.72 33.97 -16.60
N LYS A 7 5.50 34.43 -15.37
CA LYS A 7 6.00 33.80 -14.15
C LYS A 7 5.49 32.35 -14.12
N PRO A 8 6.33 31.32 -13.90
CA PRO A 8 5.86 29.95 -13.87
C PRO A 8 4.81 29.78 -12.75
N ILE A 9 3.66 29.23 -13.13
CA ILE A 9 2.56 28.86 -12.23
C ILE A 9 3.15 27.92 -11.14
N PRO A 10 2.87 28.13 -9.85
CA PRO A 10 3.42 27.28 -8.80
C PRO A 10 2.96 25.83 -9.01
N LEU A 11 3.92 24.93 -9.15
CA LEU A 11 3.68 23.51 -9.35
C LEU A 11 3.14 22.88 -8.04
N GLY A 12 1.82 22.78 -7.91
CA GLY A 12 1.14 21.98 -6.89
C GLY A 12 0.30 22.78 -5.90
N LYS A 13 -1.01 22.85 -6.15
CA LYS A 13 -2.00 23.43 -5.20
C LYS A 13 -2.38 22.45 -4.08
N PHE A 14 -2.08 21.16 -4.26
CA PHE A 14 -2.44 20.09 -3.34
C PHE A 14 -1.21 19.27 -2.95
N SER A 15 -1.23 18.70 -1.76
CA SER A 15 -0.20 17.80 -1.27
C SER A 15 -0.81 16.64 -0.50
N PHE A 16 -0.12 15.50 -0.49
CA PHE A 16 -0.51 14.36 0.31
C PHE A 16 0.71 13.70 0.92
N ASN A 17 0.50 12.99 2.03
CA ASN A 17 1.57 12.34 2.77
C ASN A 17 1.68 10.86 2.41
N VAL A 18 2.91 10.35 2.44
CA VAL A 18 3.20 8.91 2.41
C VAL A 18 4.07 8.56 3.61
N SER A 19 3.72 7.50 4.34
CA SER A 19 4.52 7.00 5.45
C SER A 19 4.52 5.48 5.56
N PHE A 20 5.51 4.93 6.26
CA PHE A 20 5.49 3.52 6.66
C PHE A 20 4.72 3.29 7.96
N HIS A 21 3.84 2.30 7.95
CA HIS A 21 3.13 1.81 9.13
C HIS A 21 3.64 0.41 9.47
N LYS A 22 4.07 0.19 10.72
CA LYS A 22 4.68 -1.09 11.12
C LYS A 22 3.60 -2.05 11.59
N PHE A 23 3.67 -3.30 11.15
CA PHE A 23 2.82 -4.36 11.69
C PHE A 23 3.66 -5.53 12.20
N HIS A 24 3.12 -6.25 13.18
CA HIS A 24 3.76 -7.39 13.79
C HIS A 24 2.79 -8.55 13.97
N VAL A 25 3.32 -9.76 13.86
CA VAL A 25 2.65 -11.01 14.23
C VAL A 25 3.62 -11.78 15.11
N THR A 26 3.23 -12.08 16.35
CA THR A 26 4.10 -12.71 17.38
C THR A 26 4.48 -14.14 17.05
N LYS A 27 3.56 -14.92 16.46
CA LYS A 27 3.78 -16.31 16.04
C LYS A 27 3.39 -16.50 14.56
N PRO A 28 4.18 -15.99 13.61
CA PRO A 28 3.84 -16.09 12.21
C PRO A 28 3.98 -17.54 11.76
N ASN A 29 2.87 -18.19 11.39
CA ASN A 29 2.93 -19.45 10.67
C ASN A 29 3.66 -19.19 9.33
N ARG A 30 4.74 -19.92 9.07
CA ARG A 30 5.63 -19.68 7.93
C ARG A 30 5.17 -20.40 6.65
N ALA A 31 4.10 -21.19 6.74
CA ALA A 31 3.59 -21.96 5.61
C ALA A 31 2.64 -21.14 4.72
N GLY A 32 2.58 -21.53 3.44
CA GLY A 32 1.60 -21.03 2.49
C GLY A 32 1.60 -19.51 2.33
N CYS A 33 0.44 -18.89 2.46
CA CYS A 33 0.24 -17.46 2.26
C CYS A 33 0.70 -16.62 3.48
N ASN A 34 0.79 -17.22 4.67
CA ASN A 34 1.19 -16.55 5.91
C ASN A 34 2.70 -16.21 5.97
N LYS A 35 3.48 -16.68 5.00
CA LYS A 35 4.90 -16.33 4.83
C LYS A 35 5.17 -14.82 4.76
N ILE A 36 4.15 -14.00 4.43
CA ILE A 36 4.27 -12.54 4.43
C ILE A 36 4.56 -11.95 5.82
N TYR A 37 4.29 -12.70 6.89
CA TYR A 37 4.54 -12.28 8.26
C TYR A 37 5.95 -12.65 8.73
N GLU A 38 6.72 -13.38 7.92
CA GLU A 38 8.10 -13.72 8.24
C GLU A 38 9.00 -12.47 8.14
N ILE A 39 9.64 -12.08 9.25
CA ILE A 39 10.46 -10.86 9.31
C ILE A 39 11.95 -11.08 9.00
N ARG A 40 12.43 -12.32 9.16
CA ARG A 40 13.87 -12.62 9.16
C ARG A 40 14.44 -12.67 7.74
N ARG A 41 13.79 -13.38 6.80
CA ARG A 41 14.30 -13.60 5.45
C ARG A 41 13.60 -12.80 4.37
N SER A 42 12.42 -12.26 4.63
CA SER A 42 11.66 -11.44 3.70
C SER A 42 11.10 -10.19 4.36
N LYS A 43 10.86 -9.17 3.54
CA LYS A 43 10.22 -7.93 3.95
C LYS A 43 8.94 -7.72 3.17
N SER A 44 7.87 -7.38 3.86
CA SER A 44 6.55 -7.17 3.31
C SER A 44 6.24 -5.68 3.25
N PHE A 45 5.62 -5.25 2.15
CA PHE A 45 5.22 -3.88 1.89
C PHE A 45 3.84 -3.90 1.24
N PHE A 46 2.82 -3.59 2.04
CA PHE A 46 1.43 -3.57 1.63
C PHE A 46 0.94 -2.13 1.49
N PHE A 47 0.41 -1.80 0.32
CA PHE A 47 0.04 -0.45 -0.08
C PHE A 47 -1.41 -0.20 0.31
N GLU A 48 -1.64 0.65 1.30
CA GLU A 48 -2.95 1.19 1.64
C GLU A 48 -3.17 2.47 0.83
N LEU A 49 -4.13 2.38 -0.08
CA LEU A 49 -4.48 3.44 -1.02
C LEU A 49 -5.60 4.29 -0.43
N ALA A 50 -5.68 5.55 -0.85
CA ALA A 50 -6.78 6.40 -0.42
C ALA A 50 -8.09 5.92 -1.04
N ASP A 51 -9.12 5.78 -0.21
CA ASP A 51 -10.48 5.57 -0.69
C ASP A 51 -11.12 6.91 -1.06
N LEU A 52 -11.84 6.95 -2.18
CA LEU A 52 -12.61 8.13 -2.58
C LEU A 52 -13.75 8.39 -1.59
N SER A 53 -14.25 7.35 -0.92
CA SER A 53 -15.42 7.44 -0.02
C SER A 53 -15.18 8.29 1.24
N ALA A 54 -13.92 8.53 1.60
CA ALA A 54 -13.57 9.16 2.86
C ALA A 54 -13.82 10.69 2.88
N ASN A 55 -14.04 11.34 1.72
CA ASN A 55 -14.30 12.79 1.59
C ASN A 55 -13.33 13.71 2.38
N THR A 56 -12.14 13.24 2.74
CA THR A 56 -11.15 14.04 3.47
C THR A 56 -10.22 14.74 2.49
N ASN A 57 -10.03 16.05 2.65
CA ASN A 57 -9.01 16.78 1.89
C ASN A 57 -7.57 16.34 2.25
N ASP A 58 -7.40 15.65 3.39
CA ASP A 58 -6.10 15.19 3.88
C ASP A 58 -5.84 13.74 3.50
N ILE A 59 -5.27 13.55 2.32
CA ILE A 59 -4.88 12.24 1.83
C ILE A 59 -3.58 11.79 2.50
N HIS A 60 -3.64 10.65 3.20
CA HIS A 60 -2.47 10.01 3.80
C HIS A 60 -2.37 8.56 3.36
N LEU A 61 -1.43 8.29 2.45
CA LEU A 61 -1.13 6.95 1.96
C LEU A 61 -0.19 6.24 2.92
N LYS A 62 -0.45 4.96 3.20
CA LYS A 62 0.36 4.17 4.14
C LYS A 62 0.93 2.94 3.48
N ILE A 63 2.21 2.67 3.75
CA ILE A 63 2.86 1.43 3.37
C ILE A 63 3.05 0.60 4.63
N HIS A 64 2.23 -0.44 4.77
CA HIS A 64 2.31 -1.39 5.87
C HIS A 64 3.52 -2.30 5.68
N THR A 65 4.38 -2.36 6.68
CA THR A 65 5.60 -3.17 6.62
C THR A 65 5.89 -3.94 7.90
N ASN A 66 6.48 -5.13 7.74
CA ASN A 66 7.05 -5.89 8.83
C ASN A 66 8.52 -5.51 9.11
N ASP A 67 9.08 -4.51 8.40
CA ASP A 67 10.45 -4.06 8.61
C ASP A 67 10.52 -2.95 9.66
N TYR A 68 10.99 -3.29 10.87
CA TYR A 68 11.12 -2.33 11.97
C TYR A 68 12.13 -1.21 11.73
N HIS A 69 13.07 -1.41 10.80
CA HIS A 69 14.08 -0.41 10.48
C HIS A 69 13.54 0.72 9.58
N MET A 70 12.35 0.56 9.02
CA MET A 70 11.71 1.62 8.23
C MET A 70 11.29 2.77 9.13
N LYS A 71 11.59 4.00 8.72
CA LYS A 71 11.20 5.21 9.45
C LYS A 71 9.74 5.53 9.16
N SER A 72 8.93 5.77 10.19
CA SER A 72 7.51 6.11 10.04
C SER A 72 7.27 7.60 9.77
N THR A 73 8.33 8.40 9.63
CA THR A 73 8.24 9.84 9.34
C THR A 73 7.57 10.06 7.99
N PRO A 74 6.43 10.77 7.94
CA PRO A 74 5.73 11.03 6.69
C PRO A 74 6.58 11.94 5.78
N ILE A 75 6.46 11.72 4.47
CA ILE A 75 7.00 12.60 3.43
C ILE A 75 5.83 13.13 2.60
N SER A 76 5.81 14.45 2.41
CA SER A 76 4.81 15.13 1.59
C SER A 76 5.21 15.12 0.11
N TYR A 77 4.22 14.86 -0.75
CA TYR A 77 4.36 14.91 -2.20
C TYR A 77 3.35 15.90 -2.78
N SER A 78 3.79 16.72 -3.73
CA SER A 78 2.89 17.62 -4.47
C SER A 78 2.03 16.87 -5.48
N SER A 79 0.83 17.39 -5.68
CA SER A 79 -0.17 16.90 -6.63
C SER A 79 -0.79 18.07 -7.38
N THR A 80 -1.13 17.83 -8.64
CA THR A 80 -1.89 18.78 -9.47
C THR A 80 -3.40 18.71 -9.20
N CYS A 81 -3.87 17.64 -8.55
CA CYS A 81 -5.28 17.40 -8.24
C CYS A 81 -5.47 17.16 -6.75
N SER A 82 -6.66 17.50 -6.23
CA SER A 82 -7.05 17.24 -4.83
C SER A 82 -6.99 15.75 -4.51
N PHE A 83 -7.55 14.92 -5.41
CA PHE A 83 -7.50 13.46 -5.30
C PHE A 83 -6.67 12.84 -6.43
N PRO A 84 -5.44 12.37 -6.15
CA PRO A 84 -4.59 11.74 -7.16
C PRO A 84 -5.17 10.40 -7.60
N ASN A 85 -5.07 10.10 -8.91
CA ASN A 85 -5.50 8.81 -9.42
C ASN A 85 -4.65 7.64 -8.87
N LEU A 86 -5.20 6.44 -8.93
CA LEU A 86 -4.60 5.22 -8.39
C LEU A 86 -3.16 4.97 -8.88
N LYS A 87 -2.92 5.16 -10.19
CA LYS A 87 -1.60 4.98 -10.79
C LYS A 87 -0.58 5.97 -10.21
N PHE A 88 -0.98 7.21 -9.96
CA PHE A 88 -0.12 8.22 -9.36
C PHE A 88 0.15 7.94 -7.89
N GLN A 89 -0.87 7.55 -7.11
CA GLN A 89 -0.72 7.12 -5.72
C GLN A 89 0.33 6.01 -5.60
N ILE A 90 0.17 4.92 -6.36
CA ILE A 90 1.12 3.80 -6.38
C ILE A 90 2.52 4.27 -6.81
N SER A 91 2.62 5.17 -7.79
CA SER A 91 3.92 5.68 -8.24
C SER A 91 4.65 6.43 -7.12
N LYS A 92 3.95 7.28 -6.38
CA LYS A 92 4.54 8.04 -5.26
C LYS A 92 4.87 7.15 -4.07
N MET A 93 4.02 6.17 -3.75
CA MET A 93 4.33 5.18 -2.73
C MET A 93 5.54 4.31 -3.11
N LEU A 94 5.68 3.91 -4.38
CA LEU A 94 6.87 3.20 -4.84
C LEU A 94 8.12 4.07 -4.81
N GLN A 95 8.01 5.34 -5.19
CA GLN A 95 9.09 6.30 -5.06
C GLN A 95 9.53 6.42 -3.59
N HIS A 96 8.58 6.51 -2.66
CA HIS A 96 8.83 6.53 -1.22
C HIS A 96 9.55 5.25 -0.77
N PHE A 97 9.06 4.08 -1.16
CA PHE A 97 9.68 2.78 -0.90
C PHE A 97 11.13 2.73 -1.36
N PHE A 98 11.39 3.03 -2.64
CA PHE A 98 12.72 2.94 -3.24
C PHE A 98 13.71 3.95 -2.69
N SER A 99 13.25 5.14 -2.29
CA SER A 99 14.11 6.14 -1.65
C SER A 99 14.69 5.66 -0.31
N HIS A 100 13.98 4.77 0.39
CA HIS A 100 14.41 4.17 1.65
C HIS A 100 15.22 2.88 1.46
N GLN A 101 15.25 2.30 0.25
CA GLN A 101 15.97 1.05 0.01
C GLN A 101 17.44 1.27 -0.26
N LYS A 102 18.29 0.88 0.70
CA LYS A 102 19.75 0.82 0.54
C LYS A 102 20.22 -0.40 -0.26
N VAL A 103 19.40 -1.46 -0.32
CA VAL A 103 19.79 -2.75 -0.90
C VAL A 103 19.57 -2.87 -2.41
N ILE A 104 18.79 -1.96 -3.00
CA ILE A 104 18.47 -1.95 -4.43
C ILE A 104 19.12 -0.71 -5.06
N PRO A 105 20.14 -0.86 -5.93
CA PRO A 105 20.79 0.27 -6.61
C PRO A 105 19.82 1.05 -7.51
N ARG A 106 20.04 2.36 -7.67
CA ARG A 106 19.15 3.26 -8.46
C ARG A 106 18.88 2.78 -9.89
N SER A 107 19.85 2.17 -10.56
CA SER A 107 19.67 1.60 -11.92
C SER A 107 18.64 0.46 -11.93
N ILE A 108 18.70 -0.41 -10.92
CA ILE A 108 17.76 -1.52 -10.72
C ILE A 108 16.38 -1.00 -10.31
N GLN A 109 16.32 0.02 -9.45
CA GLN A 109 15.06 0.68 -9.11
C GLN A 109 14.37 1.19 -10.38
N LYS A 110 15.08 1.96 -11.23
CA LYS A 110 14.55 2.45 -12.51
C LYS A 110 14.06 1.31 -13.42
N LYS A 111 14.85 0.24 -13.54
CA LYS A 111 14.51 -0.95 -14.35
C LYS A 111 13.19 -1.59 -13.93
N TYR A 112 12.98 -1.80 -12.63
CA TYR A 112 11.82 -2.52 -12.11
C TYR A 112 10.64 -1.64 -11.71
N PHE A 113 10.81 -0.31 -11.67
CA PHE A 113 9.78 0.62 -11.21
C PHE A 113 8.46 0.40 -11.95
N ASN A 114 8.49 0.41 -13.29
CA ASN A 114 7.29 0.24 -14.11
C ASN A 114 6.67 -1.16 -13.96
N LEU A 115 7.51 -2.19 -13.87
CA LEU A 115 7.03 -3.57 -13.68
C LEU A 115 6.27 -3.72 -12.35
N ILE A 116 6.86 -3.24 -11.25
CA ILE A 116 6.25 -3.33 -9.92
C ILE A 116 4.99 -2.48 -9.85
N ARG A 117 5.01 -1.28 -10.46
CA ARG A 117 3.84 -0.40 -10.56
C ARG A 117 2.67 -1.08 -11.28
N SER A 118 2.92 -1.69 -12.44
CA SER A 118 1.87 -2.42 -13.17
C SER A 118 1.35 -3.61 -12.37
N LYS A 119 2.23 -4.41 -11.77
CA LYS A 119 1.80 -5.55 -10.92
C LYS A 119 0.97 -5.12 -9.72
N LEU A 120 1.29 -3.99 -9.09
CA LEU A 120 0.47 -3.44 -8.00
C LEU A 120 -0.91 -2.99 -8.50
N LEU A 121 -0.97 -2.30 -9.64
CA LEU A 121 -2.25 -1.92 -10.26
C LEU A 121 -3.12 -3.13 -10.57
N ASP A 122 -2.56 -4.17 -11.20
CA ASP A 122 -3.28 -5.41 -11.49
C ASP A 122 -3.81 -6.05 -10.21
N ARG A 123 -3.01 -6.03 -9.13
CA ARG A 123 -3.44 -6.55 -7.83
C ARG A 123 -4.56 -5.73 -7.21
N CYS A 124 -4.57 -4.41 -7.35
CA CYS A 124 -5.70 -3.58 -6.90
C CYS A 124 -7.01 -4.02 -7.57
N PHE A 125 -7.00 -4.17 -8.90
CA PHE A 125 -8.20 -4.58 -9.64
C PHE A 125 -8.65 -6.00 -9.27
N LEU A 126 -7.70 -6.94 -9.13
CA LEU A 126 -8.02 -8.32 -8.73
C LEU A 126 -8.59 -8.40 -7.31
N VAL A 127 -8.02 -7.66 -6.36
CA VAL A 127 -8.48 -7.64 -4.96
C VAL A 127 -9.86 -7.01 -4.88
N LYS A 128 -10.08 -5.86 -5.55
CA LYS A 128 -11.38 -5.18 -5.59
C LYS A 128 -12.45 -6.06 -6.24
N SER A 129 -12.17 -6.56 -7.45
CA SER A 129 -13.09 -7.45 -8.17
C SER A 129 -13.43 -8.70 -7.37
N ARG A 130 -12.50 -9.24 -6.56
CA ARG A 130 -12.78 -10.38 -5.69
C ARG A 130 -13.69 -9.99 -4.53
N ALA A 131 -13.40 -8.90 -3.84
CA ALA A 131 -14.18 -8.42 -2.69
C ALA A 131 -15.66 -8.22 -3.09
N ASP A 132 -15.87 -7.55 -4.22
CA ASP A 132 -17.19 -7.21 -4.76
C ASP A 132 -17.95 -8.44 -5.33
N LYS A 133 -17.27 -9.58 -5.48
CA LYS A 133 -17.86 -10.77 -6.12
C LYS A 133 -18.80 -11.50 -5.17
N VAL A 134 -20.10 -11.38 -5.42
CA VAL A 134 -21.13 -12.20 -4.76
C VAL A 134 -21.23 -13.55 -5.46
N THR A 135 -20.60 -14.59 -4.88
CA THR A 135 -20.69 -15.96 -5.38
C THR A 135 -20.85 -16.95 -4.24
N GLN A 136 -21.61 -18.02 -4.47
CA GLN A 136 -21.75 -19.13 -3.50
C GLN A 136 -20.42 -19.87 -3.22
N ARG A 137 -19.42 -19.75 -4.10
CA ARG A 137 -18.11 -20.39 -3.93
C ARG A 137 -17.09 -19.42 -3.31
N ASN A 138 -16.61 -19.75 -2.12
CA ASN A 138 -15.58 -18.99 -1.40
C ASN A 138 -14.18 -19.23 -2.00
N SER A 139 -13.87 -18.51 -3.07
CA SER A 139 -12.56 -18.55 -3.72
C SER A 139 -11.63 -17.48 -3.16
N GLN A 140 -10.39 -17.86 -2.88
CA GLN A 140 -9.39 -16.99 -2.28
C GLN A 140 -8.47 -16.38 -3.33
N THR A 141 -8.19 -15.08 -3.23
CA THR A 141 -7.23 -14.38 -4.10
C THR A 141 -6.11 -13.79 -3.26
N LYS A 142 -4.86 -14.11 -3.60
CA LYS A 142 -3.70 -13.52 -2.90
C LYS A 142 -3.65 -12.02 -3.11
N THR A 143 -3.44 -11.27 -2.04
CA THR A 143 -3.34 -9.80 -2.04
C THR A 143 -1.96 -9.30 -2.44
N PHE A 144 -0.99 -10.20 -2.61
CA PHE A 144 0.42 -9.87 -2.83
C PHE A 144 1.07 -10.67 -3.97
N PHE A 145 2.27 -10.24 -4.35
CA PHE A 145 3.19 -10.95 -5.21
C PHE A 145 4.61 -10.89 -4.64
N ASN A 146 5.45 -11.84 -5.07
CA ASN A 146 6.84 -11.90 -4.65
C ASN A 146 7.71 -11.09 -5.62
N PHE A 147 8.67 -10.37 -5.07
CA PHE A 147 9.74 -9.72 -5.82
C PHE A 147 11.06 -10.03 -5.12
N SER A 148 12.04 -10.51 -5.87
CA SER A 148 13.34 -10.86 -5.32
C SER A 148 14.43 -10.09 -6.05
N TYR A 149 15.42 -9.62 -5.31
CA TYR A 149 16.63 -9.03 -5.86
C TYR A 149 17.85 -9.57 -5.13
N LYS A 150 18.70 -10.32 -5.84
CA LYS A 150 19.80 -11.09 -5.24
C LYS A 150 19.26 -11.96 -4.08
N ARG A 151 19.82 -11.82 -2.89
CA ARG A 151 19.38 -12.52 -1.66
C ARG A 151 18.15 -11.90 -0.99
N TYR A 152 17.77 -10.68 -1.37
CA TYR A 152 16.68 -9.94 -0.71
C TYR A 152 15.33 -10.36 -1.30
N ARG A 153 14.39 -10.67 -0.41
CA ARG A 153 13.04 -11.14 -0.76
C ARG A 153 12.03 -10.13 -0.26
N PHE A 154 11.18 -9.67 -1.18
CA PHE A 154 10.13 -8.70 -0.92
C PHE A 154 8.76 -9.30 -1.25
N HIS A 155 7.77 -8.97 -0.45
CA HIS A 155 6.37 -9.22 -0.74
C HIS A 155 5.68 -7.86 -0.92
N PHE A 156 5.19 -7.61 -2.13
CA PHE A 156 4.42 -6.40 -2.43
C PHE A 156 2.95 -6.76 -2.54
N GLY A 157 2.08 -6.04 -1.84
CA GLY A 157 0.66 -6.32 -1.86
C GLY A 157 -0.20 -5.09 -1.64
N ILE A 158 -1.51 -5.29 -1.68
CA ILE A 158 -2.51 -4.26 -1.41
C ILE A 158 -3.05 -4.50 0.00
N PHE A 159 -3.04 -3.44 0.81
CA PHE A 159 -3.67 -3.46 2.12
C PHE A 159 -5.14 -3.15 1.95
N THR A 160 -5.99 -4.08 2.35
CA THR A 160 -7.43 -3.87 2.45
C THR A 160 -7.77 -3.84 3.94
N PRO A 161 -8.29 -2.72 4.47
CA PRO A 161 -8.77 -2.70 5.84
C PRO A 161 -9.96 -3.65 5.95
N CYS A 162 -10.00 -4.44 7.03
CA CYS A 162 -11.21 -5.18 7.37
C CYS A 162 -12.07 -4.29 8.27
N ASN A 163 -13.39 -4.37 8.12
CA ASN A 163 -14.34 -3.77 9.04
C ASN A 163 -14.96 -4.90 9.86
N PHE A 164 -14.35 -5.26 10.99
CA PHE A 164 -15.00 -6.18 11.93
C PHE A 164 -15.66 -5.38 13.05
N LEU A 165 -16.97 -5.57 13.20
CA LEU A 165 -17.71 -5.16 14.38
C LEU A 165 -17.40 -6.18 15.48
N THR A 166 -16.78 -5.72 16.57
CA THR A 166 -16.58 -6.58 17.74
C THR A 166 -17.61 -6.17 18.78
N THR A 167 -18.63 -7.01 18.97
CA THR A 167 -19.55 -6.93 20.11
C THR A 167 -18.83 -7.47 21.33
N TYR A 168 -18.35 -6.60 22.21
CA TYR A 168 -17.97 -7.03 23.56
C TYR A 168 -19.24 -7.18 24.41
N ASN A 169 -19.25 -8.15 25.33
CA ASN A 169 -20.36 -8.43 26.27
C ASN A 169 -20.72 -7.26 27.22
N PHE A 170 -20.24 -6.04 26.98
CA PHE A 170 -20.48 -4.82 27.74
C PHE A 170 -21.26 -3.75 26.95
N GLY A 171 -22.00 -4.14 25.90
CA GLY A 171 -23.03 -3.28 25.29
C GLY A 171 -22.54 -2.12 24.42
N THR A 172 -21.24 -2.01 24.14
CA THR A 172 -20.70 -1.03 23.20
C THR A 172 -20.16 -1.71 21.94
N ASP A 173 -20.79 -1.43 20.80
CA ASP A 173 -20.30 -1.85 19.49
C ASP A 173 -19.03 -1.06 19.15
N HIS A 174 -17.88 -1.75 19.09
CA HIS A 174 -16.64 -1.15 18.63
C HIS A 174 -16.29 -1.68 17.25
N THR A 175 -16.30 -0.79 16.25
CA THR A 175 -15.72 -1.07 14.93
C THR A 175 -14.20 -1.09 15.05
N GLN A 176 -13.60 -2.27 15.00
CA GLN A 176 -12.13 -2.40 14.97
C GLN A 176 -11.67 -2.64 13.54
N MET A 177 -10.80 -1.74 13.05
CA MET A 177 -10.14 -1.94 11.77
C MET A 177 -8.91 -2.85 11.93
N CYS A 178 -8.74 -3.80 11.01
CA CYS A 178 -7.53 -4.63 10.97
C CYS A 178 -6.28 -3.75 10.87
N ARG A 179 -5.28 -4.03 11.69
CA ARG A 179 -3.96 -3.38 11.64
C ARG A 179 -2.89 -4.23 10.94
N VAL A 180 -3.24 -5.45 10.54
CA VAL A 180 -2.33 -6.42 9.95
C VAL A 180 -2.81 -6.74 8.53
N PRO A 181 -1.93 -6.71 7.50
CA PRO A 181 -2.34 -7.04 6.14
C PRO A 181 -2.82 -8.50 6.03
N SER A 182 -3.95 -8.72 5.36
CA SER A 182 -4.40 -10.07 5.04
C SER A 182 -3.65 -10.64 3.83
N PRO A 183 -3.23 -11.91 3.85
CA PRO A 183 -2.46 -12.52 2.75
C PRO A 183 -3.35 -12.91 1.54
N TYR A 184 -4.66 -12.99 1.75
CA TYR A 184 -5.65 -13.24 0.71
C TYR A 184 -6.96 -12.52 1.04
N ILE A 185 -7.78 -12.31 0.02
CA ILE A 185 -9.15 -11.82 0.14
C ILE A 185 -10.11 -12.88 -0.37
N MET A 186 -11.25 -13.02 0.30
CA MET A 186 -12.35 -13.90 -0.09
C MET A 186 -13.43 -13.11 -0.82
N SER A 187 -14.32 -13.83 -1.51
CA SER A 187 -15.55 -13.23 -2.05
C SER A 187 -16.44 -12.72 -0.91
N HIS A 188 -17.11 -11.58 -1.12
CA HIS A 188 -18.05 -10.98 -0.17
C HIS A 188 -17.40 -10.58 1.15
N ASN A 189 -16.41 -9.69 1.06
CA ASN A 189 -15.53 -9.29 2.17
C ASN A 189 -15.51 -7.78 2.37
#